data_AF-A0A8J6MWR8-F1
#
_entry.id   AF-A0A8J6MWR8-F1
#
_cell.length_a   1.000
_cell.length_b   1.000
_cell.length_c   1.000
_cell.angle_alpha   90.00
_cell.angle_beta   90.00
_cell.angle_gamma   90.00
#
_symmetry.space_group_name_H-M   'P 1'
#
loop_
_entity.id
_entity.type
_entity.pdbx_description
1 polymer ?
#
loop_
_entity_poly.entity_id
_entity_poly.type
_entity_poly.pdbx_seq_one_letter_code
_entity_poly.pdbx_strand_id
1 'polypeptide(L)' 'MKESSGFFEVEMFAAEVDSKDHPYAAQFREMLENVAKEYKCALISFEVHEGTVTFSFDSDELNAEIIEILKESA' A
#
# COMPACT_ATOMS: atom_id res chain seq x y z
N MET A 1 -22.41 -2.40 6.97
CA MET A 1 -21.90 -1.24 6.21
C MET A 1 -20.70 -1.76 5.43
N LYS A 2 -20.66 -1.64 4.10
CA LYS A 2 -19.51 -2.10 3.30
C LYS A 2 -18.53 -0.93 3.26
N GLU A 3 -17.59 -0.92 4.19
CA GLU A 3 -16.40 -0.07 4.08
C GLU A 3 -15.77 -0.39 2.73
N SER A 4 -15.76 0.61 1.86
CA SER A 4 -15.19 0.47 0.53
C SER A 4 -13.70 0.68 0.69
N SER A 5 -13.01 -0.30 1.27
CA SER A 5 -11.56 -0.27 1.40
C SER A 5 -10.97 -0.16 0.01
N GLY A 6 -10.38 1.00 -0.30
CA GLY A 6 -9.69 1.21 -1.56
C GLY A 6 -8.46 0.31 -1.58
N PHE A 7 -8.37 -0.55 -2.60
CA PHE A 7 -7.14 -1.28 -2.88
C PHE A 7 -6.30 -0.43 -3.84
N PHE A 8 -5.05 -0.22 -3.46
CA PHE A 8 -4.05 0.42 -4.29
C PHE A 8 -3.17 -0.67 -4.88
N GLU A 9 -3.01 -0.65 -6.20
CA GLU A 9 -2.11 -1.52 -6.92
C GLU A 9 -1.05 -0.65 -7.58
N VAL A 10 0.22 -0.85 -7.19
CA VAL A 10 1.33 -0.02 -7.64
C VAL A 10 2.47 -0.93 -8.07
N GLU A 11 2.88 -0.83 -9.34
CA GLU A 11 4.10 -1.45 -9.84
C GLU A 11 5.30 -0.66 -9.31
N MET A 12 6.09 -1.29 -8.43
CA MET A 12 7.16 -0.59 -7.71
C MET A 12 8.46 -1.38 -7.63
N PHE A 13 8.40 -2.70 -7.83
CA PHE A 13 9.58 -3.57 -7.84
C PHE A 13 9.74 -4.26 -9.19
N ALA A 14 10.90 -4.85 -9.41
CA ALA A 14 11.10 -5.75 -10.55
C ALA A 14 10.23 -7.00 -10.39
N ALA A 15 9.82 -7.58 -11.52
CA ALA A 15 8.95 -8.77 -11.55
C ALA A 15 9.52 -9.99 -10.81
N GLU A 16 10.82 -10.01 -10.51
CA GLU A 16 11.46 -11.02 -9.66
C GLU A 16 11.00 -11.00 -8.19
N VAL A 17 10.40 -9.88 -7.74
CA VAL A 17 9.90 -9.72 -6.38
C VAL A 17 8.45 -10.18 -6.30
N ASP A 18 8.25 -11.46 -6.01
CA ASP A 18 6.92 -12.10 -5.94
C ASP A 18 6.55 -12.57 -4.51
N SER A 19 7.07 -11.88 -3.49
CA SER A 19 6.71 -12.20 -2.10
C SER A 19 6.84 -11.00 -1.18
N LYS A 20 5.89 -10.89 -0.25
CA LYS A 20 5.92 -9.93 0.86
C LYS A 20 7.11 -10.14 1.81
N ASP A 21 7.69 -11.34 1.81
CA ASP A 21 8.87 -11.68 2.62
C ASP A 21 10.19 -11.22 1.97
N HIS A 22 10.14 -10.72 0.72
CA HIS A 22 11.30 -10.15 0.08
C HIS A 22 11.79 -8.92 0.87
N PRO A 23 13.11 -8.70 1.06
CA PRO A 23 13.62 -7.59 1.86
C PRO A 23 13.10 -6.21 1.38
N TYR A 24 12.98 -6.02 0.06
CA TYR A 24 12.38 -4.81 -0.51
C TYR A 24 10.90 -4.63 -0.14
N ALA A 25 10.11 -5.71 -0.24
CA ALA A 25 8.70 -5.68 0.13
C ALA A 25 8.51 -5.46 1.63
N ALA A 26 9.34 -6.09 2.47
CA ALA A 26 9.31 -5.94 3.91
C ALA A 26 9.62 -4.49 4.35
N GLN A 27 10.61 -3.85 3.73
CA GLN A 27 10.93 -2.44 3.98
C GLN A 27 9.77 -1.52 3.58
N PHE A 28 9.16 -1.76 2.43
CA PHE A 28 8.02 -0.97 1.98
C PHE A 28 6.80 -1.15 2.87
N ARG A 29 6.53 -2.39 3.29
CA ARG A 29 5.48 -2.67 4.27
C ARG A 29 5.69 -1.91 5.57
N GLU A 30 6.90 -1.89 6.11
CA GLU A 30 7.22 -1.14 7.33
C GLU A 30 6.96 0.37 7.13
N MET A 31 7.28 0.92 5.96
CA MET A 31 6.96 2.30 5.61
C MET A 31 5.45 2.55 5.63
N LEU A 32 4.65 1.69 4.97
CA LEU A 32 3.18 1.79 4.98
C LEU A 32 2.60 1.66 6.39
N GLU A 33 3.12 0.75 7.21
CA GLU A 33 2.70 0.59 8.61
C GLU A 33 3.05 1.81 9.47
N ASN A 34 4.16 2.51 9.18
CA ASN A 34 4.52 3.75 9.87
C ASN A 34 3.61 4.90 9.45
N VAL A 35 3.33 5.06 8.15
CA VAL A 35 2.34 6.03 7.67
C VAL A 35 0.97 5.75 8.28
N ALA A 36 0.55 4.49 8.34
CA ALA A 36 -0.71 4.12 8.97
C ALA A 36 -0.79 4.59 10.43
N LYS A 37 0.29 4.42 11.21
CA LYS A 37 0.35 4.92 12.60
C LYS A 37 0.22 6.44 12.67
N GLU A 38 0.82 7.19 11.74
CA GLU A 38 0.71 8.65 11.71
C GLU A 38 -0.73 9.12 11.48
N TYR A 39 -1.45 8.43 10.59
CA TYR A 39 -2.87 8.69 10.30
C TYR A 39 -3.83 7.97 11.26
N LYS A 40 -3.31 7.32 12.32
CA LYS A 40 -4.08 6.52 13.30
C LYS A 40 -4.99 5.47 12.66
N CYS A 41 -4.52 4.86 11.59
CA CYS A 41 -5.19 3.80 10.85
C CYS A 41 -4.33 2.53 10.84
N ALA A 42 -4.82 1.50 10.19
CA ALA A 42 -4.20 0.19 10.05
C ALA A 42 -4.07 -0.21 8.58
N LEU A 43 -2.95 -0.83 8.26
CA LEU A 43 -2.77 -1.54 7.01
C LEU A 43 -3.59 -2.84 7.07
N ILE A 44 -4.64 -2.92 6.24
CA ILE A 44 -5.62 -4.02 6.24
C ILE A 44 -5.15 -5.18 5.36
N SER A 45 -4.56 -4.87 4.21
CA SER A 45 -3.98 -5.87 3.33
C SER A 45 -2.65 -5.40 2.77
N PHE A 46 -1.75 -6.35 2.56
CA PHE A 46 -0.47 -6.15 1.89
C PHE A 46 -0.09 -7.43 1.16
N GLU A 47 -0.09 -7.36 -0.16
CA GLU A 47 0.24 -8.43 -1.08
C GLU A 47 1.26 -7.94 -2.09
N VAL A 48 2.14 -8.84 -2.52
CA VAL A 48 3.14 -8.55 -3.53
C VAL A 48 3.10 -9.67 -4.54
N HIS A 49 2.92 -9.32 -5.81
CA HIS A 49 2.86 -10.25 -6.90
C HIS A 49 3.62 -9.72 -8.11
N GLU A 50 4.60 -10.48 -8.59
CA GLU A 50 5.42 -10.13 -9.76
C GLU A 50 5.85 -8.65 -9.81
N GLY A 51 6.38 -8.13 -8.70
CA GLY A 51 6.86 -6.74 -8.59
C GLY A 51 5.78 -5.68 -8.36
N THR A 52 4.51 -6.07 -8.46
CA THR A 52 3.34 -5.25 -8.14
C THR A 52 2.97 -5.40 -6.68
N VAL A 53 2.72 -4.29 -5.99
CA VAL A 53 2.28 -4.29 -4.60
C VAL A 53 0.84 -3.85 -4.52
N THR A 54 0.04 -4.67 -3.85
CA THR A 54 -1.38 -4.42 -3.59
C THR A 54 -1.58 -4.20 -2.10
N PHE A 55 -2.09 -3.03 -1.71
CA PHE A 55 -2.31 -2.71 -0.30
C PHE A 55 -3.61 -1.93 -0.07
N SER A 56 -4.12 -1.98 1.17
CA SER A 56 -5.32 -1.24 1.56
C SER A 56 -5.23 -0.76 3.01
N PHE A 57 -5.86 0.38 3.29
CA PHE A 57 -6.01 0.96 4.62
C PHE A 57 -7.48 1.10 5.00
N ASP A 58 -7.77 1.12 6.30
CA ASP A 58 -9.11 1.38 6.86
C ASP A 58 -9.46 2.86 6.99
N SER A 59 -8.60 3.77 6.50
CA SER A 59 -8.84 5.22 6.57
C SER A 59 -9.12 5.83 5.20
N ASP A 60 -10.32 6.39 5.05
CA ASP A 60 -10.70 7.17 3.87
C ASP A 60 -9.80 8.42 3.68
N GLU A 61 -9.34 9.03 4.78
CA GLU A 61 -8.44 10.20 4.74
C GLU A 61 -7.09 9.83 4.14
N LEU A 62 -6.47 8.75 4.61
CA LEU A 62 -5.20 8.27 4.07
C LEU A 62 -5.37 7.81 2.61
N ASN A 63 -6.48 7.12 2.31
CA ASN A 63 -6.77 6.69 0.95
C ASN A 63 -6.89 7.90 -0.01
N ALA A 64 -7.53 9.00 0.42
CA ALA A 64 -7.63 10.23 -0.37
C ALA A 64 -6.27 10.87 -0.64
N GLU A 65 -5.40 10.97 0.37
CA GLU A 65 -4.04 11.52 0.21
C GLU A 65 -3.19 10.69 -0.75
N ILE A 66 -3.26 9.35 -0.64
CA ILE A 66 -2.54 8.44 -1.55
C ILE A 66 -3.03 8.63 -3.00
N ILE A 67 -4.35 8.79 -3.20
CA ILE A 67 -4.92 9.07 -4.53
C ILE A 67 -4.34 10.37 -5.10
N GLU A 68 -4.22 11.42 -4.30
CA GLU A 68 -3.68 12.70 -4.77
C GLU A 68 -2.19 12.58 -5.12
N ILE A 69 -1.40 11.91 -4.30
CA ILE A 69 0.03 11.64 -4.58
C ILE A 69 0.21 10.84 -5.88
N LEU A 70 -0.60 9.79 -6.07
CA LEU A 70 -0.54 8.96 -7.27
C LEU A 70 -1.00 9.73 -8.53
N LYS A 71 -1.98 10.64 -8.41
CA LYS A 71 -2.42 11.51 -9.52
C LYS A 71 -1.40 12.57 -9.91
N GLU A 72 -0.63 13.12 -8.97
CA GLU A 72 0.42 14.10 -9.27
C GLU A 72 1.58 13.50 -10.10
N SER A 73 1.61 12.18 -10.24
CA SER A 73 2.62 11.44 -11.03
C SER A 73 2.17 11.14 -12.47
N ALA A 74 0.98 11.58 -12.90
CA ALA A 74 0.37 11.28 -14.20
C ALA A 74 0.50 12.40 -15.25
#